data_AF-A0A3C0VI58-F1
#
_entry.id   AF-A0A3C0VI58-F1
#
_cell.length_a   1.000
_cell.length_b   1.000
_cell.length_c   1.000
_cell.angle_alpha   90.00
_cell.angle_beta   90.00
_cell.angle_gamma   90.00
#
_symmetry.space_group_name_H-M   'P 1'
#
loop_
_entity.id
_entity.type
_entity.pdbx_description
1 polymer ?
#
loop_
_entity_poly.entity_id
_entity_poly.type
_entity_poly.pdbx_seq_one_letter_code
_entity_poly.pdbx_strand_id
1 'polypeptide(L)'
;MTLWKSAFGKGLPRVCVVGVIVSAVLALPAAGPVSAAEVVITRAEPHQSISFERNIIMWKTGPALSGAWGNAKTVSGSNCWFNSAGAPIEFMGKPLADWQKAGHETGSIVADPLFVDVARGDFRLRPGSPALALGFKPFDGSKAGVYGDAAWIANARDVTYPQLELAPEIPPVAANLTFERDEPGRPPRGFDVSVQNKGDSILVTEETAAAGKRSVKITDAPGLQHTWMPLLVCHTRHAKGVVSNAFDLRVEKASRVDCEWRDYSEGGYKTGPHLAIREARLRLVGGTTMELPENQWVRFEIQSGVGPDSAGAWSLTVTVPGQSPRVFTDLEYANPGFKTLTWAGFISNANAATSLYLDNFTLQAQPAGTAPDLGEKP
;
A
#
# COMPACT_ATOMS: atom_id res chain seq x y z
N MET A 1 -6.26 -23.86 -27.69
CA MET A 1 -5.46 -22.62 -27.59
C MET A 1 -4.56 -22.55 -28.81
N THR A 2 -4.93 -21.78 -29.83
CA THR A 2 -4.13 -21.66 -31.06
C THR A 2 -3.04 -20.62 -30.82
N LEU A 3 -1.89 -21.07 -30.31
CA LEU A 3 -0.67 -20.28 -30.38
C LEU A 3 -0.28 -20.22 -31.86
N TRP A 4 -0.55 -19.09 -32.50
CA TRP A 4 0.08 -18.77 -33.77
C TRP A 4 1.60 -18.71 -33.52
N LYS A 5 2.36 -19.62 -34.15
CA LYS A 5 3.80 -19.46 -34.32
C LYS A 5 4.03 -18.14 -35.05
N SER A 6 4.48 -17.10 -34.35
CA SER A 6 5.19 -16.02 -35.05
C SER A 6 6.58 -16.54 -35.37
N ALA A 7 6.85 -16.79 -36.65
CA ALA A 7 8.22 -16.82 -37.13
C ALA A 7 8.93 -15.55 -36.65
N PHE A 8 10.13 -15.69 -36.08
CA PHE A 8 10.97 -14.56 -35.66
C PHE A 8 11.18 -13.61 -36.86
N GLY A 9 10.46 -12.50 -36.84
CA GLY A 9 10.51 -11.43 -37.82
C GLY A 9 10.20 -10.11 -37.12
N LYS A 10 11.01 -9.09 -37.39
CA LYS A 10 11.01 -7.78 -36.72
C LYS A 10 9.59 -7.18 -36.59
N GLY A 11 9.02 -7.27 -35.40
CA GLY A 11 7.76 -6.65 -34.99
C GLY A 11 7.61 -6.80 -33.48
N LEU A 12 7.31 -5.70 -32.77
CA LEU A 12 7.16 -5.66 -31.32
C LEU A 12 6.13 -6.71 -30.84
N PRO A 13 6.38 -7.42 -29.72
CA PRO A 13 5.47 -8.45 -29.22
C PRO A 13 4.17 -7.79 -28.74
N ARG A 14 3.04 -8.20 -29.34
CA ARG A 14 1.70 -7.89 -28.83
C ARG A 14 1.22 -9.09 -28.00
N VAL A 15 0.91 -8.87 -26.73
CA VAL A 15 0.28 -9.90 -25.90
C VAL A 15 -1.23 -9.78 -26.06
N CYS A 16 -1.84 -10.82 -26.63
CA CYS A 16 -3.29 -10.98 -26.70
C CYS A 16 -3.70 -12.00 -25.64
N VAL A 17 -4.50 -11.57 -24.66
CA VAL A 17 -5.03 -12.46 -23.64
C VAL A 17 -6.50 -12.72 -23.97
N VAL A 18 -6.79 -13.97 -24.34
CA VAL A 18 -8.16 -14.48 -24.53
C VAL A 18 -8.24 -15.80 -23.77
N GLY A 19 -9.01 -15.83 -22.69
CA GLY A 19 -9.13 -17.00 -21.83
C GLY A 19 -10.06 -16.82 -20.64
N VAL A 20 -10.08 -17.84 -19.80
CA VAL A 20 -10.69 -17.78 -18.47
C VAL A 20 -9.57 -17.45 -17.49
N ILE A 21 -9.70 -16.34 -16.77
CA ILE A 21 -8.83 -15.98 -15.67
C ILE A 21 -9.61 -16.26 -14.39
N VAL A 22 -9.17 -17.28 -13.67
CA VAL A 22 -9.72 -17.64 -12.36
C VAL A 22 -8.56 -17.59 -11.40
N SER A 23 -8.58 -16.59 -10.51
CA SER A 23 -7.63 -16.53 -9.40
C SER A 23 -8.34 -16.90 -8.11
N ALA A 24 -7.80 -17.91 -7.43
CA ALA A 24 -7.87 -17.96 -5.99
C ALA A 24 -6.70 -17.10 -5.48
N VAL A 25 -6.89 -15.78 -5.42
CA VAL A 25 -5.91 -14.92 -4.74
C VAL A 25 -5.96 -15.27 -3.26
N LEU A 26 -5.11 -16.21 -2.85
CA LEU A 26 -4.55 -16.21 -1.51
C LEU A 26 -3.42 -15.20 -1.57
N ALA A 27 -3.59 -14.09 -0.85
CA ALA A 27 -2.62 -13.00 -0.81
C ALA A 27 -1.21 -13.57 -0.53
N LEU A 28 -0.38 -13.65 -1.56
CA LEU A 28 1.05 -13.89 -1.38
C LEU A 28 1.62 -12.64 -0.72
N PRO A 29 2.40 -12.77 0.37
CA PRO A 29 3.14 -11.64 0.93
C PRO A 29 4.31 -11.34 -0.01
N ALA A 30 4.04 -10.72 -1.15
CA ALA A 30 5.08 -10.11 -1.95
C ALA A 30 5.50 -8.82 -1.23
N ALA A 31 6.79 -8.70 -0.94
CA ALA A 31 7.40 -7.51 -0.37
C ALA A 31 7.24 -6.32 -1.34
N GLY A 32 6.18 -5.53 -1.16
CA GLY A 32 5.90 -4.30 -1.91
C GLY A 32 4.40 -3.95 -1.93
N PRO A 33 4.02 -2.66 -2.03
CA PRO A 33 2.62 -2.23 -1.96
C PRO A 33 1.97 -2.39 -3.33
N VAL A 34 1.72 -3.63 -3.75
CA VAL A 34 0.73 -3.89 -4.80
C VAL A 34 -0.47 -4.45 -4.09
N SER A 35 -1.53 -3.65 -3.92
CA SER A 35 -2.81 -4.21 -3.50
C SER A 35 -3.15 -5.33 -4.48
N ALA A 36 -3.32 -6.56 -4.00
CA ALA A 36 -3.64 -7.69 -4.86
C ALA A 36 -4.97 -7.43 -5.56
N ALA A 37 -4.91 -7.07 -6.84
CA ALA A 37 -6.05 -6.90 -7.72
C ALA A 37 -6.04 -8.02 -8.75
N GLU A 38 -7.21 -8.32 -9.31
CA GLU A 38 -7.33 -9.45 -10.24
C GLU A 38 -6.52 -9.23 -11.53
N VAL A 39 -6.57 -8.03 -12.09
CA VAL A 39 -5.77 -7.69 -13.27
C VAL A 39 -4.97 -6.40 -13.06
N VAL A 40 -3.65 -6.51 -13.09
CA VAL A 40 -2.72 -5.41 -12.82
C VAL A 40 -1.93 -5.05 -14.07
N ILE A 41 -1.89 -3.75 -14.41
CA ILE A 41 -0.89 -3.22 -15.36
C ILE A 41 0.20 -2.53 -14.55
N THR A 42 1.37 -3.15 -14.48
CA THR A 42 2.50 -2.62 -13.69
C THR A 42 3.22 -1.45 -14.37
N ARG A 43 3.17 -1.37 -15.70
CA ARG A 43 3.86 -0.33 -16.48
C ARG A 43 3.04 0.09 -17.69
N ALA A 44 2.85 1.40 -17.85
CA ALA A 44 2.29 1.99 -19.06
C ALA A 44 3.38 2.14 -20.12
N GLU A 45 3.06 1.81 -21.37
CA GLU A 45 3.94 1.97 -22.53
C GLU A 45 3.42 3.06 -23.46
N PRO A 46 4.29 3.75 -24.23
CA PRO A 46 3.86 4.78 -25.18
C PRO A 46 3.11 4.21 -26.40
N HIS A 47 3.09 2.89 -26.57
CA HIS A 47 2.36 2.15 -27.61
C HIS A 47 1.30 1.24 -26.97
N GLN A 48 0.38 0.72 -27.79
CA GLN A 48 -0.59 -0.26 -27.30
C GLN A 48 0.13 -1.53 -26.84
N SER A 49 0.13 -1.79 -25.54
CA SER A 49 0.84 -2.93 -24.94
C SER A 49 -0.04 -4.17 -24.81
N ILE A 50 -1.36 -4.00 -24.66
CA ILE A 50 -2.29 -5.09 -24.33
C ILE A 50 -3.59 -4.99 -25.14
N SER A 51 -4.06 -6.15 -25.62
CA SER A 51 -5.44 -6.39 -26.01
C SER A 51 -6.07 -7.41 -25.06
N PHE A 52 -7.14 -7.00 -24.37
CA PHE A 52 -7.81 -7.73 -23.30
C PHE A 52 -9.31 -7.78 -23.57
N GLU A 53 -9.74 -8.72 -24.41
CA GLU A 53 -11.13 -8.77 -24.86
C GLU A 53 -11.73 -10.17 -24.81
N ARG A 54 -13.04 -10.23 -24.59
CA ARG A 54 -13.82 -11.49 -24.61
C ARG A 54 -13.27 -12.52 -23.63
N ASN A 55 -12.89 -12.05 -22.45
CA ASN A 55 -12.44 -12.89 -21.34
C ASN A 55 -13.57 -13.12 -20.34
N ILE A 56 -13.42 -14.16 -19.52
CA ILE A 56 -14.18 -14.33 -18.29
C ILE A 56 -13.20 -14.18 -17.13
N ILE A 57 -13.49 -13.23 -16.24
CA ILE A 57 -12.65 -12.93 -15.08
C ILE A 57 -13.47 -13.23 -13.83
N MET A 58 -13.02 -14.21 -13.04
CA MET A 58 -13.69 -14.65 -11.83
C MET A 58 -12.76 -14.65 -10.62
N TRP A 59 -13.18 -14.00 -9.54
CA TRP A 59 -12.43 -13.94 -8.28
C TRP A 59 -13.36 -13.91 -7.06
N LYS A 60 -12.79 -13.83 -5.86
CA LYS A 60 -13.51 -13.78 -4.58
C LYS A 60 -13.21 -12.54 -3.75
N THR A 61 -11.96 -12.09 -3.75
CA THR A 61 -11.47 -11.03 -2.85
C THR A 61 -10.57 -10.07 -3.61
N GLY A 62 -10.61 -8.78 -3.25
CA GLY A 62 -9.79 -7.74 -3.87
C GLY A 62 -10.48 -7.01 -5.04
N PRO A 63 -9.91 -5.87 -5.47
CA PRO A 63 -10.43 -5.08 -6.58
C PRO A 63 -10.23 -5.76 -7.94
N ALA A 64 -11.04 -5.40 -8.93
CA ALA A 64 -10.93 -5.95 -10.29
C ALA A 64 -9.63 -5.51 -10.97
N LEU A 65 -9.30 -4.21 -10.88
CA LEU A 65 -8.15 -3.60 -11.55
C LEU A 65 -7.22 -2.89 -10.56
N SER A 66 -5.92 -2.89 -10.85
CA SER A 66 -4.92 -2.02 -10.21
C SER A 66 -3.79 -1.64 -11.16
N GLY A 67 -3.01 -0.63 -10.81
CA GLY A 67 -1.88 -0.14 -11.59
C GLY A 67 -2.28 0.87 -12.67
N ALA A 68 -1.55 0.87 -13.78
CA ALA A 68 -1.54 1.95 -14.75
C ALA A 68 -2.70 1.93 -15.77
N TRP A 69 -3.84 1.28 -15.48
CA TRP A 69 -4.96 1.14 -16.41
C TRP A 69 -5.48 2.45 -17.01
N GLY A 70 -5.51 3.54 -16.23
CA GLY A 70 -5.93 4.86 -16.73
C GLY A 70 -4.91 5.57 -17.64
N ASN A 71 -3.64 5.14 -17.62
CA ASN A 71 -2.56 5.75 -18.39
C ASN A 71 -2.03 4.85 -19.52
N ALA A 72 -2.29 3.55 -19.44
CA ALA A 72 -1.83 2.56 -20.39
C ALA A 72 -2.68 2.58 -21.65
N LYS A 73 -2.02 2.53 -22.81
CA LYS A 73 -2.71 2.34 -24.10
C LYS A 73 -3.14 0.88 -24.22
N THR A 74 -4.42 0.61 -24.00
CA THR A 74 -4.99 -0.74 -24.04
C THR A 74 -6.21 -0.79 -24.95
N VAL A 75 -6.50 -1.98 -25.49
CA VAL A 75 -7.80 -2.30 -26.07
C VAL A 75 -8.45 -3.29 -25.11
N SER A 76 -9.54 -2.88 -24.47
CA SER A 76 -10.21 -3.69 -23.45
C SER A 76 -11.73 -3.61 -23.58
N GLY A 77 -12.40 -4.75 -23.62
CA GLY A 77 -13.85 -4.78 -23.85
C GLY A 77 -14.46 -6.17 -24.05
N SER A 78 -15.79 -6.22 -23.99
CA SER A 78 -16.58 -7.45 -24.11
C SER A 78 -16.16 -8.55 -23.12
N ASN A 79 -15.65 -8.18 -21.95
CA ASN A 79 -15.25 -9.09 -20.89
C ASN A 79 -16.44 -9.35 -19.93
N CYS A 80 -16.51 -10.56 -19.38
CA CYS A 80 -17.46 -10.93 -18.32
C CYS A 80 -16.73 -10.90 -16.97
N TRP A 81 -17.07 -9.93 -16.12
CA TRP A 81 -16.47 -9.77 -14.80
C TRP A 81 -17.39 -10.32 -13.72
N PHE A 82 -16.85 -11.18 -12.84
CA PHE A 82 -17.64 -11.83 -11.81
C PHE A 82 -16.87 -11.96 -10.49
N ASN A 83 -17.29 -11.20 -9.48
CA ASN A 83 -16.88 -11.45 -8.12
C ASN A 83 -17.87 -12.44 -7.48
N SER A 84 -17.40 -13.66 -7.27
CA SER A 84 -18.20 -14.76 -6.74
C SER A 84 -18.56 -14.64 -5.26
N ALA A 85 -17.97 -13.69 -4.53
CA ALA A 85 -18.41 -13.32 -3.18
C ALA A 85 -19.59 -12.35 -3.18
N GLY A 86 -20.02 -11.85 -4.35
CA GLY A 86 -21.14 -10.91 -4.49
C GLY A 86 -20.81 -9.46 -4.12
N ALA A 87 -19.53 -9.15 -3.86
CA ALA A 87 -19.11 -7.78 -3.58
C ALA A 87 -19.29 -6.89 -4.83
N PRO A 88 -19.60 -5.59 -4.65
CA PRO A 88 -19.61 -4.62 -5.76
C PRO A 88 -18.30 -4.64 -6.53
N ILE A 89 -18.40 -4.63 -7.86
CA ILE A 89 -17.23 -4.62 -8.75
C ILE A 89 -16.98 -3.20 -9.23
N GLU A 90 -15.82 -2.67 -8.87
CA GLU A 90 -15.33 -1.37 -9.31
C GLU A 90 -14.03 -1.49 -10.10
N PHE A 91 -13.86 -0.57 -11.03
CA PHE A 91 -12.73 -0.45 -11.95
C PHE A 91 -12.00 0.85 -11.62
N MET A 92 -10.86 0.75 -10.92
CA MET A 92 -10.10 1.91 -10.44
C MET A 92 -10.96 2.88 -9.61
N GLY A 93 -11.79 2.34 -8.72
CA GLY A 93 -12.70 3.10 -7.85
C GLY A 93 -13.93 3.68 -8.56
N LYS A 94 -14.30 3.14 -9.74
CA LYS A 94 -15.47 3.58 -10.52
C LYS A 94 -16.38 2.39 -10.86
N PRO A 95 -17.71 2.57 -10.87
CA PRO A 95 -18.61 1.56 -11.44
C PRO A 95 -18.31 1.30 -12.92
N LEU A 96 -18.63 0.10 -13.42
CA LEU A 96 -18.38 -0.28 -14.83
C LEU A 96 -18.92 0.76 -15.82
N ALA A 97 -20.13 1.28 -15.61
CA ALA A 97 -20.76 2.23 -16.51
C ALA A 97 -19.95 3.54 -16.65
N ASP A 98 -19.35 4.02 -15.56
CA ASP A 98 -18.54 5.24 -15.60
C ASP A 98 -17.15 4.97 -16.18
N TRP A 99 -16.60 3.78 -15.94
CA TRP A 99 -15.37 3.32 -16.59
C TRP A 99 -15.55 3.19 -18.10
N GLN A 100 -16.72 2.72 -18.54
CA GLN A 100 -17.10 2.66 -19.95
C GLN A 100 -17.24 4.03 -20.62
N LYS A 101 -17.80 5.02 -19.92
CA LYS A 101 -17.85 6.41 -20.42
C LYS A 101 -16.46 7.00 -20.67
N ALA A 102 -15.44 6.54 -19.93
CA ALA A 102 -14.05 6.93 -20.15
C ALA A 102 -13.36 6.18 -21.32
N GLY A 103 -14.09 5.31 -22.04
CA GLY A 103 -13.60 4.59 -23.21
C GLY A 103 -12.97 3.23 -22.92
N HIS A 104 -13.06 2.73 -21.68
CA HIS A 104 -12.54 1.43 -21.29
C HIS A 104 -13.64 0.35 -21.26
N GLU A 105 -13.28 -0.93 -21.25
CA GLU A 105 -14.22 -2.06 -21.04
C GLU A 105 -15.49 -1.99 -21.92
N THR A 106 -15.36 -1.54 -23.17
CA THR A 106 -16.53 -1.31 -24.04
C THR A 106 -17.27 -2.63 -24.28
N GLY A 107 -18.57 -2.66 -23.99
CA GLY A 107 -19.41 -3.86 -24.14
C GLY A 107 -19.15 -4.96 -23.10
N SER A 108 -18.24 -4.76 -22.14
CA SER A 108 -18.09 -5.66 -21.00
C SER A 108 -19.31 -5.62 -20.08
N ILE A 109 -19.49 -6.68 -19.28
CA ILE A 109 -20.59 -6.82 -18.33
C ILE A 109 -20.07 -7.28 -16.96
N VAL A 110 -20.85 -7.00 -15.91
CA VAL A 110 -20.75 -7.66 -14.61
C VAL A 110 -21.89 -8.68 -14.52
N ALA A 111 -21.56 -9.97 -14.59
CA ALA A 111 -22.57 -11.05 -14.58
C ALA A 111 -21.94 -12.40 -14.20
N ASP A 112 -22.75 -13.31 -13.64
CA ASP A 112 -22.35 -14.70 -13.43
C ASP A 112 -22.14 -15.40 -14.79
N PRO A 113 -20.94 -15.97 -15.06
CA PRO A 113 -20.65 -16.66 -16.31
C PRO A 113 -21.37 -18.01 -16.45
N LEU A 114 -22.06 -18.50 -15.42
CA LEU A 114 -22.78 -19.79 -15.41
C LEU A 114 -21.85 -20.98 -15.69
N PHE A 115 -20.75 -21.07 -14.95
CA PHE A 115 -19.90 -22.26 -14.97
C PHE A 115 -20.65 -23.52 -14.47
N VAL A 116 -20.21 -24.69 -14.91
CA VAL A 116 -20.84 -25.97 -14.52
C VAL A 116 -20.61 -26.27 -13.03
N ASP A 117 -19.36 -26.29 -12.59
CA ASP A 117 -18.97 -26.59 -11.20
C ASP A 117 -17.57 -26.03 -10.86
N VAL A 118 -17.52 -24.76 -10.43
CA VAL A 118 -16.25 -24.09 -10.09
C VAL A 118 -15.54 -24.73 -8.89
N ALA A 119 -16.29 -25.26 -7.93
CA ALA A 119 -15.72 -25.86 -6.72
C ALA A 119 -14.88 -27.11 -7.04
N ARG A 120 -15.21 -27.80 -8.15
CA ARG A 120 -14.45 -28.94 -8.67
C ARG A 120 -13.53 -28.60 -9.85
N GLY A 121 -13.38 -27.32 -10.19
CA GLY A 121 -12.57 -26.87 -11.32
C GLY A 121 -13.18 -27.13 -12.71
N ASP A 122 -14.50 -27.38 -12.79
CA ASP A 122 -15.21 -27.50 -14.06
C ASP A 122 -15.71 -26.14 -14.56
N PHE A 123 -14.84 -25.49 -15.34
CA PHE A 123 -15.07 -24.18 -15.94
C PHE A 123 -15.78 -24.23 -17.30
N ARG A 124 -16.45 -25.32 -17.64
CA ARG A 124 -17.34 -25.34 -18.81
C ARG A 124 -18.52 -24.41 -18.58
N LEU A 125 -19.01 -23.77 -19.63
CA LEU A 125 -20.16 -22.87 -19.57
C LEU A 125 -21.46 -23.64 -19.77
N ARG A 126 -22.47 -23.33 -18.95
CA ARG A 126 -23.84 -23.81 -19.18
C ARG A 126 -24.44 -23.10 -20.41
N PRO A 127 -25.40 -23.75 -21.10
CA PRO A 127 -26.20 -23.07 -22.12
C PRO A 127 -26.82 -21.78 -21.57
N GLY A 128 -26.77 -20.70 -22.36
CA GLY A 128 -27.28 -19.39 -21.95
C GLY A 128 -26.32 -18.54 -21.13
N SER A 129 -25.07 -18.99 -20.92
CA SER A 129 -24.03 -18.16 -20.31
C SER A 129 -23.92 -16.80 -21.00
N PRO A 130 -23.93 -15.67 -20.26
CA PRO A 130 -23.84 -14.34 -20.86
C PRO A 130 -22.48 -14.10 -21.53
N ALA A 131 -21.43 -14.81 -21.12
CA ALA A 131 -20.13 -14.76 -21.77
C ALA A 131 -20.17 -15.27 -23.22
N LEU A 132 -21.05 -16.23 -23.54
CA LEU A 132 -21.23 -16.71 -24.91
C LEU A 132 -21.80 -15.60 -25.81
N ALA A 133 -22.74 -14.80 -25.30
CA ALA A 133 -23.31 -13.67 -26.02
C ALA A 133 -22.28 -12.55 -26.27
N LEU A 134 -21.29 -12.40 -25.38
CA LEU A 134 -20.15 -11.51 -25.57
C LEU A 134 -19.12 -12.02 -26.60
N GLY A 135 -19.30 -13.24 -27.11
CA GLY A 135 -18.41 -13.84 -28.09
C GLY A 135 -17.22 -14.58 -27.47
N PHE A 136 -17.26 -14.90 -26.17
CA PHE A 136 -16.32 -15.88 -25.59
C PHE A 136 -16.51 -17.22 -26.31
N LYS A 137 -15.40 -17.81 -26.75
CA LYS A 137 -15.39 -19.11 -27.43
C LYS A 137 -14.91 -20.17 -26.45
N PRO A 138 -15.80 -21.07 -25.96
CA PRO A 138 -15.39 -22.18 -25.11
C PRO A 138 -14.26 -22.97 -25.74
N PHE A 139 -13.28 -23.32 -24.93
CA PHE A 139 -12.16 -24.15 -25.33
C PHE A 139 -12.02 -25.33 -24.36
N ASP A 140 -11.42 -26.39 -24.86
CA ASP A 140 -11.09 -27.54 -24.03
C ASP A 140 -9.80 -27.25 -23.24
N GLY A 141 -9.99 -26.92 -21.97
CA GLY A 141 -8.89 -26.65 -21.04
C GLY A 141 -7.97 -27.84 -20.82
N SER A 142 -8.43 -29.08 -21.02
CA SER A 142 -7.58 -30.27 -20.85
C SER A 142 -6.52 -30.41 -21.94
N LYS A 143 -6.62 -29.61 -23.00
CA LYS A 143 -5.59 -29.52 -24.07
C LYS A 143 -4.50 -28.51 -23.75
N ALA A 144 -4.61 -27.77 -22.65
CA ALA A 144 -3.54 -26.88 -22.19
C ALA A 144 -2.39 -27.69 -21.57
N GLY A 145 -1.18 -27.14 -21.64
CA GLY A 145 0.03 -27.77 -21.09
C GLY A 145 1.09 -28.06 -22.16
N VAL A 146 2.06 -28.89 -21.78
CA VAL A 146 3.18 -29.27 -22.66
C VAL A 146 2.71 -30.29 -23.70
N TYR A 147 3.02 -30.04 -24.97
CA TYR A 147 2.68 -30.90 -26.12
C TYR A 147 3.91 -31.13 -27.02
N GLY A 148 3.84 -32.13 -27.90
CA GLY A 148 4.88 -32.44 -28.88
C GLY A 148 5.72 -33.64 -28.47
N ASP A 149 7.03 -33.43 -28.31
CA ASP A 149 8.00 -34.48 -28.02
C ASP A 149 7.66 -35.28 -26.75
N ALA A 150 7.71 -36.60 -26.84
CA ALA A 150 7.31 -37.49 -25.75
C ALA A 150 8.22 -37.36 -24.50
N ALA A 151 9.52 -37.13 -24.69
CA ALA A 151 10.44 -36.91 -23.58
C ALA A 151 10.17 -35.57 -22.88
N TRP A 152 9.78 -34.54 -23.65
CA TRP A 152 9.37 -33.24 -23.11
C TRP A 152 8.08 -33.32 -22.29
N ILE A 153 7.09 -34.08 -22.76
CA ILE A 153 5.85 -34.36 -22.02
C ILE A 153 6.15 -35.17 -20.75
N ALA A 154 7.02 -36.19 -20.83
CA ALA A 154 7.40 -37.01 -19.68
C ALA A 154 8.06 -36.17 -18.59
N ASN A 155 9.03 -35.32 -18.95
CA ASN A 155 9.71 -34.42 -18.01
C ASN A 155 8.74 -33.47 -17.29
N ALA A 156 7.75 -32.92 -18.02
CA ALA A 156 6.73 -32.05 -17.42
C ALA A 156 5.81 -32.79 -16.42
N ARG A 157 5.62 -34.10 -16.58
CA ARG A 157 4.78 -34.94 -15.70
C ARG A 157 5.50 -35.47 -14.47
N ASP A 158 6.84 -35.49 -14.50
CA ASP A 158 7.67 -36.06 -13.43
C ASP A 158 7.76 -35.14 -12.20
N VAL A 159 7.40 -33.86 -12.34
CA VAL A 159 7.44 -32.89 -11.24
C VAL A 159 6.24 -33.06 -10.32
N THR A 160 6.50 -33.38 -9.05
CA THR A 160 5.51 -33.28 -7.97
C THR A 160 5.76 -31.98 -7.20
N TYR A 161 4.78 -31.08 -7.23
CA TYR A 161 4.82 -29.87 -6.41
C TYR A 161 4.31 -30.18 -5.00
N PRO A 162 5.01 -29.74 -3.94
CA PRO A 162 4.46 -29.83 -2.59
C PRO A 162 3.17 -29.00 -2.51
N GLN A 163 2.30 -29.36 -1.57
CA GLN A 163 1.14 -28.52 -1.26
C GLN A 163 1.63 -27.12 -0.91
N LEU A 164 0.93 -26.09 -1.43
CA LEU A 164 1.22 -24.71 -1.06
C LEU A 164 1.01 -24.54 0.44
N GLU A 165 2.09 -24.27 1.16
CA GLU A 165 2.07 -23.84 2.55
C GLU A 165 2.14 -22.31 2.59
N LEU A 166 1.09 -21.68 3.12
CA LEU A 166 1.13 -20.24 3.38
C LEU A 166 1.95 -20.02 4.64
N ALA A 167 2.93 -19.11 4.55
CA ALA A 167 3.65 -18.67 5.74
C ALA A 167 2.63 -18.08 6.74
N PRO A 168 2.74 -18.42 8.04
CA PRO A 168 1.94 -17.74 9.06
C PRO A 168 2.25 -16.23 9.02
N GLU A 169 1.24 -15.40 9.29
CA GLU A 169 1.46 -13.96 9.39
C GLU A 169 2.50 -13.69 10.50
N ILE A 170 3.61 -13.06 10.14
CA ILE A 170 4.63 -12.64 11.10
C ILE A 170 4.04 -11.44 11.86
N PRO A 171 3.94 -11.49 13.20
CA PRO A 171 3.52 -10.33 13.98
C PRO A 171 4.44 -9.15 13.68
N PRO A 172 3.90 -7.93 13.54
CA PRO A 172 4.74 -6.76 13.32
C PRO A 172 5.76 -6.63 14.45
N VAL A 173 7.03 -6.50 14.09
CA VAL A 173 8.10 -6.28 15.06
C VAL A 173 7.97 -4.85 15.59
N ALA A 174 7.96 -4.70 16.91
CA ALA A 174 7.97 -3.39 17.52
C ALA A 174 9.25 -2.63 17.11
N ALA A 175 9.10 -1.40 16.63
CA ALA A 175 10.22 -0.52 16.38
C ALA A 175 10.61 0.18 17.69
N ASN A 176 11.89 0.16 18.04
CA ASN A 176 12.47 0.98 19.10
C ASN A 176 13.83 1.49 18.62
N LEU A 177 13.85 2.73 18.15
CA LEU A 177 14.92 3.34 17.39
C LEU A 177 15.40 4.60 18.11
N THR A 178 16.47 4.43 18.89
CA THR A 178 17.19 5.51 19.58
C THR A 178 18.36 6.06 18.77
N PHE A 179 18.68 5.45 17.62
CA PHE A 179 19.77 5.85 16.71
C PHE A 179 21.20 5.78 17.26
N GLU A 180 21.39 5.49 18.55
CA GLU A 180 22.70 5.40 19.22
C GLU A 180 23.67 4.38 18.59
N ARG A 181 23.13 3.35 17.93
CA ARG A 181 23.94 2.31 17.28
C ARG A 181 24.21 2.61 15.81
N ASP A 182 23.66 3.69 15.27
CA ASP A 182 23.72 4.02 13.85
C ASP A 182 24.91 4.94 13.57
N GLU A 183 25.51 4.81 12.41
CA GLU A 183 26.73 5.55 12.04
C GLU A 183 26.37 7.00 11.64
N PRO A 184 26.98 8.03 12.24
CA PRO A 184 26.77 9.41 11.82
C PRO A 184 27.12 9.62 10.34
N GLY A 185 26.33 10.44 9.65
CA GLY A 185 26.48 10.68 8.21
C GLY A 185 25.89 9.56 7.32
N ARG A 186 25.24 8.55 7.91
CA ARG A 186 24.48 7.52 7.18
C ARG A 186 22.96 7.69 7.39
N PRO A 187 22.12 7.20 6.46
CA PRO A 187 20.69 7.07 6.69
C PRO A 187 20.40 6.19 7.93
N PRO A 188 19.36 6.48 8.71
CA PRO A 188 18.98 5.66 9.85
C PRO A 188 18.50 4.26 9.42
N ARG A 189 18.84 3.24 10.22
CA ARG A 189 18.27 1.88 10.05
C ARG A 189 16.82 1.84 10.51
N GLY A 190 16.07 0.86 9.97
CA GLY A 190 14.66 0.64 10.33
C GLY A 190 13.68 1.57 9.60
N PHE A 191 14.18 2.41 8.70
CA PHE A 191 13.36 3.28 7.87
C PHE A 191 13.76 3.19 6.39
N ASP A 192 12.76 3.35 5.52
CA ASP A 192 12.98 3.71 4.13
C ASP A 192 13.15 5.24 4.03
N VAL A 193 14.18 5.66 3.30
CA VAL A 193 14.56 7.06 3.11
C VAL A 193 14.41 7.41 1.65
N SER A 194 13.64 8.47 1.36
CA SER A 194 13.53 9.02 0.01
C SER A 194 13.92 10.50 0.02
N VAL A 195 14.92 10.84 -0.80
CA VAL A 195 15.48 12.18 -1.01
C VAL A 195 15.67 12.43 -2.51
N GLN A 196 15.73 13.70 -2.93
CA GLN A 196 15.93 14.12 -4.31
C GLN A 196 17.38 14.44 -4.65
N ASN A 197 18.27 14.47 -3.65
CA ASN A 197 19.69 14.80 -3.77
C ASN A 197 19.93 16.20 -4.37
N LYS A 198 19.07 17.17 -4.01
CA LYS A 198 19.14 18.57 -4.48
C LYS A 198 19.43 19.55 -3.33
N GLY A 199 20.21 19.09 -2.35
CA GLY A 199 20.47 19.80 -1.09
C GLY A 199 19.67 19.25 0.09
N ASP A 200 18.72 18.35 -0.19
CA ASP A 200 17.92 17.66 0.81
C ASP A 200 18.60 16.37 1.28
N SER A 201 18.43 15.99 2.55
CA SER A 201 19.07 14.80 3.13
C SER A 201 18.34 14.27 4.37
N ILE A 202 18.50 12.98 4.67
CA ILE A 202 18.07 12.38 5.94
C ILE A 202 19.22 11.51 6.46
N LEU A 203 19.88 11.96 7.52
CA LEU A 203 21.11 11.35 8.03
C LEU A 203 21.13 11.34 9.55
N VAL A 204 21.75 10.31 10.13
CA VAL A 204 22.09 10.28 11.55
C VAL A 204 23.19 11.31 11.83
N THR A 205 23.07 12.02 12.94
CA THR A 205 23.98 13.10 13.33
C THR A 205 24.25 13.09 14.83
N GLU A 206 25.36 13.72 15.22
CA GLU A 206 25.72 14.02 16.62
C GLU A 206 25.60 15.53 16.94
N GLU A 207 24.96 16.31 16.06
CA GLU A 207 24.74 17.76 16.27
C GLU A 207 23.89 18.06 17.51
N THR A 208 22.85 17.26 17.75
CA THR A 208 21.96 17.34 18.90
C THR A 208 21.18 16.03 19.04
N ALA A 209 20.74 15.69 20.25
CA ALA A 209 19.89 14.54 20.52
C ALA A 209 18.93 14.86 21.68
N ALA A 210 17.75 14.23 21.69
CA ALA A 210 16.82 14.32 22.81
C ALA A 210 17.32 13.46 23.99
N ALA A 211 17.92 12.31 23.67
CA ALA A 211 18.63 11.45 24.60
C ALA A 211 19.91 10.92 23.97
N GLY A 212 20.89 10.50 24.77
CA GLY A 212 22.14 9.95 24.24
C GLY A 212 22.97 10.98 23.47
N LYS A 213 23.48 10.59 22.30
CA LYS A 213 24.40 11.39 21.46
C LYS A 213 23.92 11.55 20.03
N ARG A 214 23.03 10.69 19.54
CA ARG A 214 22.67 10.59 18.12
C ARG A 214 21.19 10.82 17.92
N SER A 215 20.87 11.51 16.85
CA SER A 215 19.51 11.65 16.35
C SER A 215 19.51 11.63 14.82
N VAL A 216 18.32 11.66 14.21
CA VAL A 216 18.17 11.80 12.76
C VAL A 216 17.90 13.25 12.42
N LYS A 217 18.71 13.83 11.53
CA LYS A 217 18.47 15.14 10.93
C LYS A 217 17.81 14.96 9.57
N ILE A 218 16.66 15.61 9.38
CA ILE A 218 15.96 15.72 8.11
C ILE A 218 16.19 17.15 7.61
N THR A 219 16.92 17.29 6.51
CA THR A 219 17.27 18.58 5.89
C THR A 219 16.47 18.78 4.62
N ASP A 220 15.75 19.90 4.55
CA ASP A 220 14.97 20.31 3.38
C ASP A 220 15.71 21.40 2.59
N ALA A 221 15.31 21.61 1.33
CA ALA A 221 15.91 22.55 0.42
C ALA A 221 14.86 23.28 -0.44
N PRO A 222 15.12 24.51 -0.90
CA PRO A 222 14.24 25.16 -1.86
C PRO A 222 14.31 24.48 -3.23
N GLY A 223 13.20 24.46 -3.97
CA GLY A 223 13.15 24.02 -5.37
C GLY A 223 13.13 22.51 -5.59
N LEU A 224 12.80 21.75 -4.55
CA LEU A 224 12.53 20.31 -4.67
C LEU A 224 11.33 20.06 -5.60
N GLN A 225 11.44 19.09 -6.50
CA GLN A 225 10.42 18.77 -7.49
C GLN A 225 9.18 18.15 -6.84
N HIS A 226 9.40 17.25 -5.88
CA HIS A 226 8.35 16.65 -5.08
C HIS A 226 8.31 17.32 -3.72
N THR A 227 7.23 18.06 -3.45
CA THR A 227 7.07 18.79 -2.19
C THR A 227 6.93 17.87 -0.98
N TRP A 228 6.62 16.59 -1.18
CA TRP A 228 6.49 15.57 -0.14
C TRP A 228 7.80 14.87 0.20
N MET A 229 8.94 15.46 -0.16
CA MET A 229 10.28 14.95 0.16
C MET A 229 11.11 16.10 0.74
N PRO A 230 12.02 15.83 1.71
CA PRO A 230 12.42 14.52 2.24
C PRO A 230 11.33 13.69 2.92
N LEU A 231 11.41 12.37 2.74
CA LEU A 231 10.46 11.40 3.29
C LEU A 231 11.18 10.29 4.05
N LEU A 232 10.77 10.07 5.30
CA LEU A 232 11.26 9.00 6.18
C LEU A 232 10.11 8.09 6.58
N VAL A 233 10.23 6.77 6.34
CA VAL A 233 9.11 5.81 6.44
C VAL A 233 9.45 4.58 7.27
N CYS A 234 8.64 4.30 8.28
CA CYS A 234 8.61 3.02 8.96
C CYS A 234 7.49 2.16 8.36
N HIS A 235 7.86 1.13 7.60
CA HIS A 235 6.91 0.15 7.10
C HIS A 235 6.48 -0.81 8.19
N THR A 236 5.18 -1.02 8.31
CA THR A 236 4.58 -1.93 9.30
C THR A 236 3.28 -2.53 8.75
N ARG A 237 2.61 -3.41 9.51
CA ARG A 237 1.27 -3.89 9.18
C ARG A 237 0.47 -4.26 10.41
N HIS A 238 -0.27 -3.31 10.98
CA HIS A 238 -1.21 -3.58 12.07
C HIS A 238 -2.65 -3.52 11.56
N ALA A 239 -3.27 -4.69 11.40
CA ALA A 239 -4.64 -4.83 10.92
C ALA A 239 -5.70 -4.81 12.04
N LYS A 240 -5.28 -4.94 13.30
CA LYS A 240 -6.15 -4.88 14.48
C LYS A 240 -5.36 -4.53 15.75
N GLY A 241 -6.06 -4.05 16.78
CA GLY A 241 -5.50 -3.80 18.11
C GLY A 241 -5.26 -2.31 18.38
N VAL A 242 -4.52 -2.01 19.44
CA VAL A 242 -4.14 -0.64 19.80
C VAL A 242 -2.67 -0.45 19.47
N VAL A 243 -2.37 0.58 18.67
CA VAL A 243 -1.01 0.95 18.30
C VAL A 243 -0.61 2.20 19.07
N SER A 244 0.60 2.17 19.62
CA SER A 244 1.26 3.31 20.24
C SER A 244 2.49 3.69 19.40
N ASN A 245 2.63 4.97 19.09
CA ASN A 245 3.79 5.55 18.44
C ASN A 245 4.28 6.71 19.28
N ALA A 246 5.56 6.74 19.60
CA ALA A 246 6.12 7.87 20.32
C ALA A 246 7.48 8.25 19.76
N PHE A 247 7.78 9.54 19.76
CA PHE A 247 8.98 10.11 19.19
C PHE A 247 9.23 11.52 19.73
N ASP A 248 10.46 11.99 19.62
CA ASP A 248 10.85 13.35 19.96
C ASP A 248 11.16 14.12 18.69
N LEU A 249 10.63 15.34 18.57
CA LEU A 249 10.96 16.26 17.48
C LEU A 249 11.60 17.53 18.01
N ARG A 250 12.57 18.03 17.24
CA ARG A 250 13.11 19.38 17.37
C ARG A 250 12.97 20.08 16.03
N VAL A 251 12.24 21.19 16.01
CA VAL A 251 11.85 21.90 14.79
C VAL A 251 12.30 23.35 14.80
N GLU A 252 12.54 23.91 13.61
CA GLU A 252 12.70 25.33 13.36
C GLU A 252 11.36 25.95 12.96
N LYS A 253 11.23 27.29 13.00
CA LYS A 253 10.05 27.95 12.42
C LYS A 253 9.90 27.69 10.93
N ALA A 254 11.02 27.56 10.21
CA ALA A 254 11.02 27.28 8.78
C ALA A 254 10.62 25.83 8.46
N SER A 255 10.70 24.91 9.43
CA SER A 255 10.31 23.51 9.22
C SER A 255 8.83 23.38 8.88
N ARG A 256 8.51 22.49 7.94
CA ARG A 256 7.13 22.12 7.61
C ARG A 256 7.01 20.60 7.67
N VAL A 257 6.55 20.08 8.80
CA VAL A 257 6.55 18.64 9.08
C VAL A 257 5.13 18.09 8.97
N ASP A 258 4.96 16.95 8.31
CA ASP A 258 3.74 16.15 8.42
C ASP A 258 4.14 14.77 8.96
N CYS A 259 3.53 14.37 10.07
CA CYS A 259 3.63 13.02 10.57
C CYS A 259 2.30 12.32 10.27
N GLU A 260 2.38 11.22 9.54
CA GLU A 260 1.21 10.53 9.00
C GLU A 260 1.28 9.03 9.26
N TRP A 261 0.12 8.48 9.54
CA TRP A 261 -0.16 7.05 9.45
C TRP A 261 -0.99 6.79 8.19
N ARG A 262 -0.60 5.81 7.37
CA ARG A 262 -1.29 5.49 6.11
C ARG A 262 -1.67 4.02 6.00
N ASP A 263 -2.81 3.82 5.36
CA ASP A 263 -3.36 2.53 4.97
C ASP A 263 -3.27 2.37 3.45
N TYR A 264 -2.37 1.49 3.00
CA TYR A 264 -2.19 1.06 1.61
C TYR A 264 -2.81 -0.33 1.34
N SER A 265 -3.61 -0.88 2.27
CA SER A 265 -4.13 -2.25 2.17
C SER A 265 -5.20 -2.42 1.08
N GLU A 266 -5.90 -1.34 0.74
CA GLU A 266 -6.88 -1.25 -0.34
C GLU A 266 -6.43 -0.12 -1.26
N GLY A 267 -6.24 -0.40 -2.57
CA GLY A 267 -5.54 0.47 -3.53
C GLY A 267 -5.75 1.98 -3.37
N GLY A 268 -4.67 2.75 -3.57
CA GLY A 268 -4.57 4.12 -3.06
C GLY A 268 -4.05 4.14 -1.61
N TYR A 269 -4.02 5.30 -0.97
CA TYR A 269 -3.77 5.37 0.48
C TYR A 269 -4.82 6.20 1.19
N LYS A 270 -5.10 5.82 2.44
CA LYS A 270 -6.00 6.55 3.35
C LYS A 270 -5.18 6.97 4.56
N THR A 271 -5.22 8.24 4.92
CA THR A 271 -4.46 8.79 6.05
C THR A 271 -5.27 8.69 7.35
N GLY A 272 -4.72 8.06 8.38
CA GLY A 272 -5.32 7.94 9.71
C GLY A 272 -4.94 9.11 10.61
N PRO A 273 -4.26 8.86 11.75
CA PRO A 273 -3.59 9.90 12.52
C PRO A 273 -2.70 10.79 11.65
N HIS A 274 -2.91 12.11 11.78
CA HIS A 274 -2.15 13.14 11.07
C HIS A 274 -1.94 14.33 11.99
N LEU A 275 -0.69 14.79 12.03
CA LEU A 275 -0.34 16.08 12.59
C LEU A 275 0.57 16.83 11.64
N ALA A 276 0.38 18.15 11.60
CA ALA A 276 1.21 19.06 10.83
C ALA A 276 1.88 20.08 11.75
N ILE A 277 3.15 20.36 11.52
CA ILE A 277 3.86 21.47 12.18
C ILE A 277 4.21 22.50 11.12
N ARG A 278 3.81 23.76 11.35
CA ARG A 278 4.09 24.90 10.48
C ARG A 278 4.42 26.09 11.37
N GLU A 279 5.51 26.81 11.10
CA GLU A 279 5.86 28.02 11.87
C GLU A 279 6.00 27.72 13.38
N ALA A 280 6.58 26.56 13.72
CA ALA A 280 6.64 26.03 15.08
C ALA A 280 5.26 25.91 15.78
N ARG A 281 4.17 25.75 15.01
CA ARG A 281 2.81 25.51 15.53
C ARG A 281 2.31 24.15 15.07
N LEU A 282 1.95 23.30 16.03
CA LEU A 282 1.21 22.06 15.82
C LEU A 282 -0.21 22.40 15.33
N ARG A 283 -0.67 21.67 14.31
CA ARG A 283 -2.00 21.74 13.73
C ARG A 283 -2.55 20.33 13.59
N LEU A 284 -3.74 20.10 14.12
CA LEU A 284 -4.46 18.83 14.05
C LEU A 284 -5.66 18.95 13.11
N VAL A 285 -6.19 17.81 12.68
CA VAL A 285 -7.49 17.72 12.01
C VAL A 285 -8.56 18.39 12.89
N GLY A 286 -9.52 19.08 12.28
CA GLY A 286 -10.53 19.86 13.01
C GLY A 286 -10.08 21.25 13.47
N GLY A 287 -8.83 21.65 13.20
CA GLY A 287 -8.36 23.03 13.38
C GLY A 287 -7.73 23.34 14.74
N THR A 288 -7.62 22.36 15.64
CA THR A 288 -6.91 22.50 16.93
C THR A 288 -5.44 22.83 16.69
N THR A 289 -4.91 23.81 17.45
CA THR A 289 -3.51 24.22 17.36
C THR A 289 -2.83 24.37 18.72
N MET A 290 -1.50 24.25 18.71
CA MET A 290 -0.62 24.44 19.87
C MET A 290 0.71 25.04 19.42
N GLU A 291 1.19 26.07 20.10
CA GLU A 291 2.55 26.59 19.93
C GLU A 291 3.58 25.57 20.42
N LEU A 292 4.65 25.39 19.67
CA LEU A 292 5.80 24.58 20.05
C LEU A 292 7.02 25.50 20.21
N PRO A 293 7.90 25.22 21.18
CA PRO A 293 9.17 25.94 21.26
C PRO A 293 10.03 25.63 20.04
N GLU A 294 10.44 26.67 19.33
CA GLU A 294 11.46 26.56 18.29
C GLU A 294 12.77 26.08 18.91
N ASN A 295 13.46 25.17 18.23
CA ASN A 295 14.77 24.72 18.67
C ASN A 295 14.78 24.19 20.12
N GLN A 296 13.74 23.43 20.48
CA GLN A 296 13.73 22.57 21.68
C GLN A 296 13.14 21.20 21.31
N TRP A 297 13.57 20.17 22.03
CA TRP A 297 13.02 18.83 21.89
C TRP A 297 11.64 18.75 22.54
N VAL A 298 10.67 18.19 21.83
CA VAL A 298 9.29 18.01 22.27
C VAL A 298 8.89 16.56 22.03
N ARG A 299 8.33 15.92 23.06
CA ARG A 299 7.87 14.53 22.99
C ARG A 299 6.44 14.49 22.45
N PHE A 300 6.20 13.59 21.50
CA PHE A 300 4.89 13.29 20.93
C PHE A 300 4.56 11.81 21.17
N GLU A 301 3.34 11.55 21.62
CA GLU A 301 2.85 10.21 21.91
C GLU A 301 1.46 10.05 21.30
N ILE A 302 1.37 9.22 20.27
CA ILE A 302 0.15 8.90 19.52
C ILE A 302 -0.34 7.53 19.99
N GLN A 303 -1.64 7.43 20.24
CA GLN A 303 -2.31 6.15 20.48
C GLN A 303 -3.57 6.06 19.64
N SER A 304 -3.75 4.94 18.95
CA SER A 304 -4.91 4.73 18.09
C SER A 304 -5.29 3.24 18.01
N GLY A 305 -6.59 2.97 18.02
CA GLY A 305 -7.11 1.65 17.66
C GLY A 305 -7.09 1.47 16.14
N VAL A 306 -6.65 0.31 15.66
CA VAL A 306 -6.71 -0.05 14.23
C VAL A 306 -7.59 -1.28 14.03
N GLY A 307 -8.10 -1.46 12.82
CA GLY A 307 -8.95 -2.59 12.45
C GLY A 307 -10.45 -2.40 12.75
N PRO A 308 -11.24 -3.49 12.64
CA PRO A 308 -12.69 -3.47 12.76
C PRO A 308 -13.23 -2.96 14.11
N ASP A 309 -12.45 -3.13 15.18
CA ASP A 309 -12.82 -2.74 16.54
C ASP A 309 -12.40 -1.30 16.87
N SER A 310 -11.82 -0.57 15.92
CA SER A 310 -11.43 0.84 16.10
C SER A 310 -12.67 1.73 16.21
N ALA A 311 -12.65 2.66 17.17
CA ALA A 311 -13.66 3.71 17.27
C ALA A 311 -13.52 4.81 16.19
N GLY A 312 -12.51 4.72 15.31
CA GLY A 312 -12.25 5.74 14.29
C GLY A 312 -11.64 7.03 14.84
N ALA A 313 -11.09 6.99 16.06
CA ALA A 313 -10.51 8.12 16.75
C ALA A 313 -9.16 7.77 17.37
N TRP A 314 -8.34 8.80 17.62
CA TRP A 314 -7.01 8.66 18.21
C TRP A 314 -6.73 9.76 19.24
N SER A 315 -5.66 9.58 20.00
CA SER A 315 -5.20 10.55 20.98
C SER A 315 -3.75 10.94 20.74
N LEU A 316 -3.43 12.18 21.09
CA LEU A 316 -2.08 12.74 21.07
C LEU A 316 -1.74 13.33 22.42
N THR A 317 -0.59 12.96 22.98
CA THR A 317 0.02 13.68 24.10
C THR A 317 1.27 14.40 23.59
N VAL A 318 1.39 15.68 23.95
CA VAL A 318 2.54 16.53 23.61
C VAL A 318 3.17 17.03 24.90
N THR A 319 4.45 16.71 25.12
CA THR A 319 5.18 17.11 26.32
C THR A 319 6.35 18.02 25.94
N VAL A 320 6.22 19.30 26.32
CA VAL A 320 7.29 20.28 26.23
C VAL A 320 8.10 20.23 27.55
N PRO A 321 9.45 20.16 27.50
CA PRO A 321 10.27 20.14 28.71
C PRO A 321 9.94 21.28 29.67
N GLY A 322 9.76 20.95 30.95
CA GLY A 322 9.39 21.91 31.99
C GLY A 322 7.92 22.32 32.01
N GLN A 323 7.07 21.75 31.14
CA GLN A 323 5.62 21.98 31.13
C GLN A 323 4.86 20.69 31.46
N SER A 324 3.61 20.84 31.92
CA SER A 324 2.71 19.69 32.03
C SER A 324 2.33 19.19 30.63
N PRO A 325 2.25 17.86 30.40
CA PRO A 325 1.82 17.31 29.13
C PRO A 325 0.45 17.84 28.70
N ARG A 326 0.31 18.19 27.42
CA ARG A 326 -0.98 18.53 26.82
C ARG A 326 -1.55 17.32 26.11
N VAL A 327 -2.75 16.91 26.51
CA VAL A 327 -3.43 15.72 25.99
C VAL A 327 -4.59 16.16 25.09
N PHE A 328 -4.69 15.53 23.93
CA PHE A 328 -5.79 15.66 22.98
C PHE A 328 -6.42 14.28 22.79
N THR A 329 -7.72 14.18 23.03
CA THR A 329 -8.49 12.93 22.85
C THR A 329 -9.53 13.08 21.75
N ASP A 330 -10.07 11.95 21.30
CA ASP A 330 -11.16 11.88 20.34
C ASP A 330 -10.86 12.61 19.02
N LEU A 331 -9.60 12.57 18.58
CA LEU A 331 -9.17 13.17 17.32
C LEU A 331 -9.65 12.33 16.15
N GLU A 332 -10.22 13.00 15.14
CA GLU A 332 -10.64 12.34 13.90
C GLU A 332 -9.43 11.92 13.05
N TYR A 333 -9.59 10.84 12.28
CA TYR A 333 -8.66 10.53 11.20
C TYR A 333 -8.77 11.56 10.08
N ALA A 334 -7.64 11.84 9.41
CA ALA A 334 -7.65 12.68 8.22
C ALA A 334 -8.50 12.08 7.08
N ASN A 335 -8.60 10.76 7.03
CA ASN A 335 -9.50 10.01 6.17
C ASN A 335 -10.24 8.94 7.00
N PRO A 336 -11.58 8.99 7.10
CA PRO A 336 -12.36 8.04 7.91
C PRO A 336 -12.30 6.59 7.39
N GLY A 337 -11.79 6.37 6.17
CA GLY A 337 -11.60 5.03 5.61
C GLY A 337 -10.31 4.33 6.05
N PHE A 338 -9.44 4.96 6.85
CA PHE A 338 -8.24 4.33 7.41
C PHE A 338 -8.63 3.16 8.33
N LYS A 339 -8.07 1.97 8.09
CA LYS A 339 -8.35 0.77 8.88
C LYS A 339 -7.09 0.04 9.32
N THR A 340 -6.13 -0.13 8.42
CA THR A 340 -4.90 -0.88 8.66
C THR A 340 -3.71 0.09 8.68
N LEU A 341 -2.94 0.11 9.77
CA LEU A 341 -1.67 0.84 9.75
C LEU A 341 -0.66 0.04 8.93
N THR A 342 -0.31 0.55 7.75
CA THR A 342 0.69 -0.09 6.87
C THR A 342 1.98 0.71 6.72
N TRP A 343 1.97 1.94 7.22
CA TRP A 343 2.97 2.96 6.93
C TRP A 343 2.86 4.05 7.99
N ALA A 344 3.97 4.36 8.67
CA ALA A 344 4.07 5.51 9.55
C ALA A 344 5.30 6.31 9.12
N GLY A 345 5.19 7.64 8.97
CA GLY A 345 6.30 8.39 8.42
C GLY A 345 6.26 9.88 8.69
N PHE A 346 7.39 10.51 8.35
CA PHE A 346 7.64 11.93 8.48
C PHE A 346 7.95 12.50 7.11
N ILE A 347 7.26 13.57 6.76
CA ILE A 347 7.44 14.32 5.53
C ILE A 347 7.93 15.71 5.90
N SER A 348 9.01 16.17 5.27
CA SER A 348 9.34 17.59 5.25
C SER A 348 8.79 18.17 3.95
N ASN A 349 7.85 19.12 4.10
CA ASN A 349 7.14 19.81 3.03
C ASN A 349 7.57 21.28 2.92
N ALA A 350 8.81 21.60 3.32
CA ALA A 350 9.32 22.96 3.23
C ALA A 350 9.74 23.25 1.78
N ASN A 351 9.80 24.54 1.45
CA ASN A 351 10.42 25.01 0.22
C ASN A 351 11.48 26.06 0.58
N ALA A 352 12.31 25.71 1.56
CA ALA A 352 13.30 26.55 2.18
C ALA A 352 14.41 25.67 2.75
N ALA A 353 15.61 26.23 2.89
CA ALA A 353 16.68 25.57 3.62
C ALA A 353 16.32 25.57 5.10
N THR A 354 16.00 24.40 5.65
CA THR A 354 15.63 24.20 7.05
C THR A 354 15.97 22.78 7.48
N SER A 355 16.03 22.54 8.78
CA SER A 355 16.17 21.19 9.33
C SER A 355 15.17 20.94 10.45
N LEU A 356 14.80 19.67 10.59
CA LEU A 356 14.21 19.15 11.81
C LEU A 356 15.02 17.93 12.28
N TYR A 357 14.87 17.58 13.54
CA TYR A 357 15.50 16.40 14.12
C TYR A 357 14.46 15.48 14.73
N LEU A 358 14.69 14.17 14.60
CA LEU A 358 13.87 13.08 15.11
C LEU A 358 14.73 12.21 16.03
N ASP A 359 14.19 11.86 17.19
CA ASP A 359 14.83 10.97 18.16
C ASP A 359 13.82 10.04 18.86
N ASN A 360 14.30 8.97 19.49
CA ASN A 360 13.54 8.02 20.32
C ASN A 360 12.22 7.53 19.68
N PHE A 361 12.27 7.13 18.40
CA PHE A 361 11.10 6.64 17.69
C PHE A 361 10.73 5.23 18.17
N THR A 362 9.48 5.05 18.56
CA THR A 362 8.91 3.77 18.95
C THR A 362 7.61 3.54 18.21
N LEU A 363 7.35 2.31 17.77
CA LEU A 363 6.08 1.91 17.17
C LEU A 363 5.77 0.49 17.60
N GLN A 364 4.70 0.32 18.36
CA GLN A 364 4.33 -0.97 18.93
C GLN A 364 2.82 -1.15 18.93
N ALA A 365 2.37 -2.40 18.79
CA ALA A 365 0.98 -2.74 18.98
C ALA A 365 0.82 -3.62 20.21
N GLN A 366 -0.18 -3.30 21.03
CA GLN A 366 -0.67 -4.20 22.04
C GLN A 366 -1.80 -5.05 21.46
N PRO A 367 -1.82 -6.37 21.72
CA PRO A 367 -3.01 -7.17 21.49
C PRO A 367 -4.19 -6.54 22.24
N ALA A 368 -5.38 -6.53 21.61
CA ALA A 368 -6.58 -6.04 22.28
C ALA A 368 -6.80 -6.85 23.58
N GLY A 369 -6.82 -6.18 24.73
CA GLY A 369 -7.14 -6.79 26.03
C GLY A 369 -6.02 -6.86 27.08
N THR A 370 -4.79 -6.48 26.77
CA THR A 370 -3.72 -6.32 27.78
C THR A 370 -3.65 -4.89 28.28
N ALA A 371 -3.87 -4.68 29.58
CA ALA A 371 -3.63 -3.38 30.22
C ALA A 371 -2.16 -2.96 30.06
N PRO A 372 -1.86 -1.65 29.95
CA PRO A 372 -0.48 -1.19 29.85
C PRO A 372 0.30 -1.61 31.10
N ASP A 373 1.40 -2.33 30.90
CA ASP A 373 2.42 -2.53 31.92
C ASP A 373 3.08 -1.18 32.19
N LEU A 374 2.60 -0.49 33.22
CA LEU A 374 3.26 0.70 33.77
C LEU A 374 4.48 0.23 34.54
N GLY A 375 5.53 -0.15 33.80
CA GLY A 375 6.81 -0.54 34.36
C GLY A 375 7.31 0.50 35.37
N GLU A 376 7.63 0.01 36.57
CA GLU A 376 8.16 0.80 37.67
C GLU A 376 9.40 1.58 37.24
N LYS A 377 9.42 2.89 37.53
CA LYS A 377 10.60 3.73 37.41
C LYS A 377 11.68 3.25 38.40
N PRO A 378 12.94 3.08 37.97
CA PRO A 378 14.07 3.35 38.83
C PRO A 378 14.32 4.85 38.99
#